data_AF-A0A542DKY5-F1
#
_entry.id   AF-A0A542DKY5-F1
#
_cell.length_a   1.000
_cell.length_b   1.000
_cell.length_c   1.000
_cell.angle_alpha   90.00
_cell.angle_beta   90.00
_cell.angle_gamma   90.00
#
_symmetry.space_group_name_H-M   'P 1'
#
loop_
_entity.id
_entity.type
_entity.pdbx_description
1 polymer ?
#
loop_
_entity_poly.entity_id
_entity_poly.type
_entity_poly.pdbx_seq_one_letter_code
_entity_poly.pdbx_strand_id
1 'polypeptide(L)' 'MQTPMNLTAKLRARRAEARTRRAVNRAIDNAASSTMRHELIAMAQARQAHMR' A
#
# COMPACT_ATOMS: atom_id res chain seq x y z
N MET A 1 19.07 5.72 25.64
CA MET A 1 19.73 5.42 24.36
C MET A 1 18.67 4.95 23.35
N GLN A 2 18.22 5.80 22.42
CA GLN A 2 17.31 5.40 21.34
C GLN A 2 18.10 4.58 20.31
N THR A 3 17.77 3.30 20.19
CA THR A 3 18.48 2.37 19.30
C THR A 3 18.21 2.70 17.83
N PRO A 4 19.25 2.87 16.99
CA PRO A 4 19.11 3.20 15.56
C PRO A 4 18.35 2.13 14.75
N MET A 5 18.24 0.91 15.29
CA MET A 5 17.45 -0.21 14.75
C MET A 5 15.95 0.13 14.61
N ASN A 6 15.39 0.91 15.54
CA ASN A 6 13.95 1.20 15.57
C ASN A 6 13.54 2.24 14.50
N LEU A 7 14.36 3.27 14.27
CA LEU A 7 14.13 4.26 13.22
C LEU A 7 14.30 3.67 11.81
N THR A 8 15.35 2.86 11.62
CA THR A 8 15.61 2.20 10.34
C THR A 8 14.50 1.21 9.99
N ALA A 9 13.99 0.45 10.97
CA ALA A 9 12.86 -0.46 10.79
C ALA A 9 11.58 0.30 10.39
N LYS A 10 11.26 1.40 11.08
CA LYS A 10 10.12 2.28 10.74
C LYS A 10 10.25 2.85 9.34
N LEU A 11 11.45 3.28 8.93
CA LEU A 11 11.70 3.79 7.59
C LEU A 11 11.46 2.71 6.52
N ARG A 12 11.93 1.48 6.76
CA ARG A 12 11.68 0.35 5.86
C ARG A 12 10.20 0.01 5.75
N ALA A 13 9.48 -0.04 6.88
CA ALA A 13 8.04 -0.27 6.89
C ALA A 13 7.29 0.80 6.08
N ARG A 14 7.61 2.09 6.30
CA ARG A 14 7.02 3.20 5.53
C ARG A 14 7.32 3.10 4.03
N ARG A 15 8.53 2.71 3.65
CA ARG A 15 8.93 2.56 2.25
C ARG A 15 8.24 1.37 1.58
N ALA A 16 8.08 0.26 2.30
CA ALA A 16 7.32 -0.90 1.84
C ALA A 16 5.85 -0.52 1.61
N GLU A 17 5.25 0.20 2.56
CA GLU A 17 3.87 0.67 2.45
C GLU A 17 3.68 1.63 1.26
N ALA A 18 4.60 2.59 1.08
CA ALA A 18 4.58 3.51 -0.06
C ALA A 18 4.71 2.76 -1.41
N ARG A 19 5.56 1.72 -1.47
CA ARG A 19 5.69 0.88 -2.66
C ARG A 19 4.39 0.13 -2.97
N THR A 20 3.77 -0.45 -1.95
CA THR A 20 2.48 -1.12 -2.07
C THR A 20 1.41 -0.16 -2.59
N ARG A 21 1.27 1.03 -1.98
CA ARG A 21 0.30 2.06 -2.43
C ARG A 21 0.51 2.43 -3.89
N ARG A 22 1.76 2.62 -4.32
CA ARG A 22 2.10 2.92 -5.73
C ARG A 22 1.73 1.78 -6.68
N ALA A 23 2.01 0.54 -6.30
CA ALA A 23 1.67 -0.63 -7.12
C ALA A 23 0.15 -0.77 -7.30
N VAL A 24 -0.61 -0.57 -6.23
CA VAL A 24 -2.07 -0.59 -6.25
C VAL A 24 -2.63 0.54 -7.14
N ASN A 25 -2.17 1.77 -6.96
CA ASN A 25 -2.60 2.89 -7.81
C ASN A 25 -2.30 2.64 -9.29
N ARG A 26 -1.13 2.07 -9.60
CA ARG A 26 -0.79 1.70 -10.98
C ARG A 26 -1.72 0.63 -11.53
N ALA A 27 -2.07 -0.39 -10.73
CA ALA A 27 -3.00 -1.42 -11.15
C ALA A 27 -4.40 -0.86 -11.42
N ILE A 28 -4.88 0.08 -10.59
CA ILE A 28 -6.17 0.77 -10.77
C ILE A 28 -6.16 1.61 -12.05
N ASP A 29 -5.07 2.34 -12.29
CA ASP A 29 -4.89 3.20 -13.47
C ASP A 29 -4.83 2.38 -14.77
N ASN A 30 -4.16 1.22 -14.74
CA ASN A 30 -4.02 0.33 -15.90
C ASN A 30 -5.11 -0.75 -15.98
N ALA A 31 -6.18 -0.63 -15.19
CA ALA A 31 -7.25 -1.61 -15.19
C ALA A 31 -7.98 -1.63 -16.55
N ALA A 32 -8.05 -2.80 -17.18
CA ALA A 32 -8.62 -2.96 -18.51
C ALA A 32 -10.16 -2.74 -18.57
N SER A 33 -10.83 -2.73 -17.41
CA SER A 33 -12.27 -2.55 -17.30
C SER A 33 -12.64 -1.78 -16.04
N SER A 34 -13.76 -1.05 -16.09
CA SER A 34 -14.37 -0.38 -14.94
C SER A 34 -14.66 -1.35 -13.79
N THR A 35 -15.08 -2.58 -14.08
CA THR A 35 -15.33 -3.61 -13.04
C THR A 35 -14.04 -3.99 -12.33
N MET A 36 -12.97 -4.26 -13.08
CA MET A 36 -11.66 -4.59 -12.51
C MET A 36 -11.11 -3.42 -11.67
N ARG A 37 -11.32 -2.18 -12.13
CA ARG A 37 -10.94 -0.98 -11.38
C ARG A 37 -11.67 -0.91 -10.03
N HIS A 38 -12.98 -1.16 -10.00
CA HIS A 38 -13.76 -1.17 -8.76
C HIS A 38 -13.29 -2.26 -7.79
N GLU A 39 -13.04 -3.47 -8.28
CA GLU A 39 -12.53 -4.56 -7.45
C GLU A 39 -11.16 -4.21 -6.84
N LEU A 40 -10.24 -3.65 -7.64
CA LEU A 40 -8.92 -3.22 -7.16
C LEU A 40 -9.02 -2.11 -6.10
N ILE A 41 -9.97 -1.18 -6.24
CA ILE A 41 -10.25 -0.15 -5.24
C ILE A 41 -10.79 -0.78 -3.95
N ALA A 42 -11.75 -1.69 -4.06
CA ALA A 42 -12.32 -2.38 -2.90
C ALA A 42 -11.25 -3.18 -2.14
N MET A 43 -10.39 -3.91 -2.87
CA MET A 43 -9.24 -4.63 -2.29
C MET A 43 -8.24 -3.68 -1.61
N ALA A 44 -7.98 -2.51 -2.20
CA ALA A 44 -7.10 -1.50 -1.62
C ALA A 44 -7.66 -0.95 -0.29
N GLN A 45 -8.96 -0.67 -0.26
CA GLN A 45 -9.65 -0.17 0.93
C GLN A 45 -9.69 -1.22 2.05
N ALA A 46 -10.02 -2.47 1.73
CA ALA A 46 -10.01 -3.57 2.70
C ALA A 46 -8.62 -3.77 3.33
N ARG A 47 -7.56 -3.63 2.54
CA ARG A 47 -6.17 -3.71 3.02
C ARG A 47 -5.79 -2.56 3.95
N GLN A 48 -6.29 -1.35 3.71
CA GLN A 48 -6.08 -0.22 4.62
C GLN A 48 -6.82 -0.39 5.94
N ALA A 49 -8.02 -0.98 5.91
CA ALA A 49 -8.78 -1.29 7.13
C ALA A 49 -8.06 -2.32 8.02
N HIS A 50 -7.39 -3.31 7.42
CA HIS A 50 -6.63 -4.32 8.17
C HIS A 50 -5.28 -3.83 8.74
N MET A 51 -4.69 -2.77 8.16
CA MET A 51 -3.45 -2.19 8.65
C MET A 51 -3.65 -1.06 9.69
N ARG A 52 -4.89 -0.83 10.13
CA ARG A 52 -5.25 0.20 11.11
C ARG A 52 -5.42 -0.39 12.49
#